data_AF-A0A9Q3C2G8-F1
#
_entry.id   AF-A0A9Q3C2G8-F1
#
_cell.length_a   1.000
_cell.length_b   1.000
_cell.length_c   1.000
_cell.angle_alpha   90.00
_cell.angle_beta   90.00
_cell.angle_gamma   90.00
#
_symmetry.space_group_name_H-M   'P 1'
#
loop_
_entity.id
_entity.type
_entity.pdbx_description
1 polymer ?
#
loop_
_entity_poly.entity_id
_entity_poly.type
_entity_poly.pdbx_seq_one_letter_code
_entity_poly.pdbx_strand_id
1 'polypeptide(L)'
;MEYKDPEGYTHDLVTLLPAVQLAYNTSQHSTTGKSPSLVEKGWNPLLPVAHLKKNLLNIQPTAKDFHDMWKRACDTAARCIAEAKEYN
;
A
#
# COMPACT_ATOMS: atom_id res chain seq x y z
N MET A 1 -26.71 5.15 -11.68
CA MET A 1 -26.77 4.19 -10.56
C MET A 1 -26.27 4.97 -9.36
N GLU A 2 -27.14 5.40 -8.46
CA GLU A 2 -26.75 6.18 -7.28
C GLU A 2 -26.79 5.24 -6.07
N TYR A 3 -25.72 5.17 -5.29
CA TYR A 3 -25.72 4.40 -4.06
C TYR A 3 -26.20 5.30 -2.92
N LYS A 4 -27.25 4.87 -2.22
CA LYS A 4 -27.75 5.56 -1.04
C LYS A 4 -27.33 4.76 0.19
N ASP A 5 -26.53 5.39 1.03
CA ASP A 5 -26.19 4.84 2.33
C ASP A 5 -27.41 4.81 3.25
N PRO A 6 -27.44 3.91 4.26
CA PRO A 6 -28.51 3.84 5.25
C PRO A 6 -28.65 5.15 6.07
N GLU A 7 -27.64 6.01 6.05
CA GLU A 7 -27.63 7.35 6.66
C GLU A 7 -28.20 8.45 5.73
N GLY A 8 -28.63 8.10 4.50
CA GLY A 8 -29.31 9.01 3.58
C GLY A 8 -28.40 9.81 2.65
N TYR A 9 -27.08 9.60 2.70
CA TYR A 9 -26.14 10.20 1.77
C TYR A 9 -26.17 9.49 0.41
N THR A 10 -26.27 10.28 -0.65
CA THR A 10 -26.20 9.78 -2.04
C THR A 10 -24.75 9.90 -2.51
N HIS A 11 -24.11 8.78 -2.78
CA HIS A 11 -22.77 8.74 -3.34
C HIS A 11 -22.86 8.60 -4.85
N ASP A 12 -22.26 9.56 -5.55
CA ASP A 12 -22.05 9.45 -6.98
C ASP A 12 -21.03 8.33 -7.27
N LEU A 13 -21.22 7.63 -8.39
CA LEU A 13 -20.33 6.55 -8.80
C LEU A 13 -18.90 7.05 -8.99
N VAL A 14 -18.74 8.29 -9.44
CA VAL A 14 -17.43 8.92 -9.60
C VAL A 14 -16.71 9.01 -8.26
N THR A 15 -17.44 9.33 -7.18
CA THR A 15 -16.91 9.34 -5.81
C THR A 15 -16.54 7.94 -5.32
N LEU A 16 -17.24 6.90 -5.82
CA LEU A 16 -16.99 5.50 -5.46
C LEU A 16 -15.95 4.81 -6.35
N LEU A 17 -15.48 5.43 -7.43
CA LEU A 17 -14.51 4.84 -8.37
C LEU A 17 -13.27 4.26 -7.68
N PRO A 18 -12.63 4.93 -6.70
CA PRO A 18 -11.48 4.34 -6.02
C PRO A 18 -11.81 3.05 -5.28
N ALA A 19 -12.98 2.99 -4.64
CA ALA A 19 -13.43 1.81 -3.90
C ALA A 19 -13.77 0.65 -4.85
N VAL A 20 -14.45 0.95 -5.96
CA VAL A 20 -14.77 -0.05 -7.00
C VAL A 20 -13.51 -0.60 -7.65
N GLN A 21 -12.54 0.27 -7.95
CA GLN A 21 -11.25 -0.12 -8.52
C GLN A 21 -10.48 -1.04 -7.57
N LEU A 22 -10.52 -0.76 -6.26
CA LEU A 22 -9.91 -1.63 -5.26
C LEU A 22 -10.61 -2.99 -5.19
N ALA A 23 -11.94 -3.01 -5.14
CA ALA A 23 -12.72 -4.23 -5.10
C ALA A 23 -12.46 -5.12 -6.34
N TYR A 24 -12.46 -4.52 -7.53
CA TYR A 24 -12.16 -5.23 -8.77
C TYR A 24 -10.76 -5.86 -8.75
N ASN A 25 -9.75 -5.07 -8.41
CA ASN A 25 -8.36 -5.52 -8.41
C ASN A 25 -8.05 -6.61 -7.36
N THR A 26 -8.89 -6.74 -6.33
CA THR A 26 -8.69 -7.69 -5.23
C THR A 26 -9.59 -8.92 -5.34
N SER A 27 -10.70 -8.82 -6.08
CA SER A 27 -11.58 -9.95 -6.38
C SER A 27 -10.88 -11.05 -7.19
N GLN A 28 -11.21 -12.30 -6.94
CA GLN A 28 -10.72 -13.42 -7.74
C GLN A 28 -11.41 -13.44 -9.10
N HIS A 29 -10.61 -13.45 -10.17
CA HIS A 29 -11.13 -13.59 -11.51
C HIS A 29 -11.50 -15.05 -11.79
N SER A 30 -12.69 -15.29 -12.35
CA SER A 30 -13.28 -16.63 -12.53
C SER A 30 -12.41 -17.57 -13.37
N THR A 31 -11.75 -17.05 -14.41
CA THR A 31 -10.93 -17.86 -15.32
C THR A 31 -9.54 -18.20 -14.76
N THR A 32 -8.93 -17.29 -14.00
CA THR A 32 -7.52 -17.43 -13.57
C THR A 32 -7.40 -17.86 -12.12
N GLY A 33 -8.49 -17.79 -11.34
CA GLY A 33 -8.51 -18.11 -9.90
C GLY A 33 -7.67 -17.16 -9.04
N LYS A 34 -7.12 -16.09 -9.63
CA LYS A 34 -6.24 -15.12 -8.98
C LYS A 34 -6.80 -13.71 -9.14
N SER A 35 -6.44 -12.82 -8.23
CA SER A 35 -6.84 -11.41 -8.35
C SER A 35 -6.07 -10.72 -9.47
N PRO A 36 -6.67 -9.76 -10.21
CA PRO A 36 -5.98 -8.99 -11.23
C PRO A 36 -4.70 -8.33 -10.71
N SER A 37 -4.74 -7.76 -9.50
CA SER A 37 -3.55 -7.17 -8.85
C SER A 37 -2.39 -8.16 -8.68
N LEU A 38 -2.69 -9.41 -8.35
CA LEU A 38 -1.69 -10.44 -8.17
C LEU A 38 -1.09 -10.90 -9.51
N VAL A 39 -1.90 -10.94 -10.56
CA VAL A 39 -1.46 -11.36 -11.90
C VAL A 39 -0.61 -10.28 -12.57
N GLU A 40 -1.04 -9.02 -12.50
CA GLU A 40 -0.36 -7.91 -13.17
C GLU A 40 0.86 -7.40 -12.39
N LYS A 41 0.72 -7.25 -11.07
CA LYS A 41 1.71 -6.55 -10.25
C LYS A 41 2.48 -7.50 -9.34
N GLY A 42 2.06 -8.76 -9.21
CA GLY A 42 2.68 -9.73 -8.31
C GLY A 42 2.38 -9.49 -6.82
N TRP A 43 1.48 -8.56 -6.47
CA TRP A 43 1.11 -8.28 -5.08
C TRP A 43 -0.37 -7.94 -4.94
N ASN A 44 -0.99 -8.36 -3.83
CA ASN A 44 -2.37 -8.03 -3.50
C ASN A 44 -2.39 -6.81 -2.55
N PRO A 45 -3.12 -5.73 -2.85
CA PRO A 45 -3.16 -4.53 -2.02
C PRO A 45 -3.84 -4.73 -0.65
N LEU A 46 -4.57 -5.84 -0.46
CA LEU A 46 -5.10 -6.24 0.85
C LEU A 46 -4.11 -7.06 1.68
N LEU A 47 -2.96 -7.47 1.12
CA LEU A 47 -1.93 -8.12 1.92
C LEU A 47 -1.35 -7.08 2.88
N PRO A 48 -1.38 -7.35 4.20
CA PRO A 48 -0.65 -6.53 5.14
C PRO A 48 0.81 -6.51 4.70
N VAL A 49 1.43 -5.33 4.62
CA VAL A 49 2.88 -5.20 4.40
C VAL A 49 3.66 -6.06 5.41
N ALA A 50 3.07 -6.32 6.59
CA ALA A 50 3.55 -7.26 7.60
C ALA A 50 3.66 -8.73 7.13
N HIS A 51 2.80 -9.21 6.23
CA HIS A 51 2.85 -10.57 5.68
C HIS A 51 3.94 -10.75 4.61
N LEU A 52 4.28 -9.68 3.87
CA LEU A 52 5.43 -9.71 2.96
C LEU A 52 6.76 -9.83 3.72
N LYS A 53 6.83 -9.31 4.96
CA LYS A 53 8.04 -9.36 5.79
C LYS A 53 8.30 -10.71 6.48
N LYS A 54 7.27 -11.56 6.64
CA LYS A 54 7.40 -12.80 7.43
C LYS A 54 8.19 -13.91 6.72
N ASN A 55 8.22 -13.90 5.39
CA ASN A 55 8.82 -14.96 4.56
C ASN A 55 9.82 -14.43 3.53
N LEU A 56 10.40 -13.24 3.73
CA LEU A 56 11.57 -12.84 2.95
C LEU A 56 12.74 -13.72 3.43
N LEU A 57 13.01 -14.80 2.67
CA LEU A 57 14.33 -15.42 2.63
C LEU A 57 15.37 -14.31 2.55
N ASN A 58 16.48 -14.41 3.29
CA ASN A 58 17.50 -13.37 3.37
C ASN A 58 18.11 -13.10 1.97
N ILE A 59 17.46 -12.24 1.17
CA ILE A 59 17.84 -11.97 -0.22
C ILE A 59 19.01 -10.99 -0.18
N GLN A 60 20.20 -11.56 -0.11
CA GLN A 60 21.52 -10.95 -0.27
C GLN A 60 22.05 -10.05 0.87
N PRO A 61 23.35 -10.18 1.21
CA PRO A 61 24.01 -9.41 2.28
C PRO A 61 23.91 -7.89 2.08
N THR A 62 23.88 -7.42 0.83
CA THR A 62 23.68 -6.00 0.46
C THR A 62 22.32 -5.42 0.85
N ALA A 63 21.28 -6.25 1.03
CA ALA A 63 19.97 -5.78 1.48
C ALA A 63 19.96 -5.42 2.97
N LYS A 64 20.81 -6.09 3.77
CA LYS A 64 21.04 -5.72 5.18
C LYS A 64 21.70 -4.34 5.27
N ASP A 65 22.73 -4.14 4.44
CA ASP A 65 23.43 -2.85 4.33
C ASP A 65 22.49 -1.74 3.82
N PHE A 66 21.59 -2.07 2.89
CA PHE A 66 20.57 -1.13 2.42
C PHE A 66 19.55 -0.78 3.50
N HIS A 67 19.13 -1.73 4.33
CA HIS A 67 18.23 -1.47 5.44
C HIS A 67 18.86 -0.52 6.47
N ASP A 68 20.12 -0.76 6.82
CA ASP A 68 20.86 0.09 7.76
C ASP A 68 21.12 1.47 7.17
N MET A 69 21.43 1.57 5.87
CA MET A 69 21.56 2.84 5.16
C MET A 69 20.23 3.60 5.14
N TRP A 70 19.12 2.93 4.83
CA TRP A 70 17.78 3.52 4.81
C TRP A 70 17.38 4.05 6.18
N LYS A 71 17.64 3.28 7.25
CA LYS A 71 17.35 3.70 8.62
C LYS A 71 18.12 4.96 9.01
N ARG A 72 19.42 5.03 8.69
CA ARG A 72 20.24 6.22 8.92
C ARG A 72 19.75 7.43 8.12
N ALA A 73 19.29 7.22 6.89
CA ALA A 73 18.71 8.28 6.06
C ALA A 73 17.42 8.84 6.68
N CYS A 74 16.53 7.98 7.18
CA CYS A 74 15.33 8.40 7.91
C CYS A 74 15.65 9.19 9.18
N ASP A 75 16.60 8.72 10.00
CA ASP A 75 17.00 9.41 11.23
C ASP A 75 17.59 10.80 10.92
N THR A 76 18.39 10.90 9.85
CA THR A 76 18.97 12.17 9.41
C THR A 76 17.90 13.13 8.91
N ALA A 77 16.95 12.66 8.11
CA ALA A 77 15.84 13.47 7.62
C ALA A 77 14.95 13.98 8.78
N ALA A 78 14.66 13.11 9.76
CA ALA A 78 13.90 13.50 10.95
C ALA A 78 14.59 14.61 11.75
N ARG A 79 15.92 14.50 11.92
CA ARG A 79 16.73 15.54 12.56
C ARG A 79 16.71 16.86 11.77
N CYS A 80 16.92 16.83 10.45
CA CYS A 80 16.88 18.05 9.65
C CYS A 80 15.51 18.74 9.70
N ILE A 81 14.42 17.98 9.77
CA ILE A 81 13.07 18.54 9.93
C ILE A 81 12.90 19.16 11.32
N ALA A 82 13.43 18.53 12.37
CA ALA A 82 13.40 19.07 13.73
C ALA A 82 14.21 20.37 13.84
N GLU A 83 15.45 20.38 13.33
CA GLU A 83 16.30 21.56 13.26
C GLU A 83 15.63 22.69 12.45
N ALA A 84 15.07 22.39 11.27
CA ALA A 84 14.35 23.38 10.47
C ALA A 84 13.12 23.98 11.18
N LYS A 85 12.52 23.23 12.12
CA LYS A 85 11.40 23.71 12.94
C LYS A 85 11.87 24.56 14.13
N GLU A 86 13.09 24.39 14.62
CA GLU A 86 13.67 25.22 15.69
C GLU A 86 14.18 26.58 15.19
N TYR A 87 14.47 26.70 13.89
CA TYR A 87 14.92 27.94 13.25
C TYR A 87 13.80 28.83 12.69
N ASN A 88 12.53 28.45 12.84
CA ASN A 88 11.33 29.17 12.37
C ASN A 88 10.43 29.52 13.57
#